data_AF-A0A0C3GZT3-F1
#
_entry.id   AF-A0A0C3GZT3-F1
#
_cell.length_a   1.000
_cell.length_b   1.000
_cell.length_c   1.000
_cell.angle_alpha   90.00
_cell.angle_beta   90.00
_cell.angle_gamma   90.00
#
_symmetry.space_group_name_H-M   'P 1'
#
loop_
_entity.id
_entity.type
_entity.pdbx_description
1 polymer ?
#
loop_
_entity_poly.entity_id
_entity_poly.type
_entity_poly.pdbx_seq_one_letter_code
_entity_poly.pdbx_strand_id
1 'polypeptide(L)'
;LFTKASILLFFVRLSPSTTFTIATYIVLFVSIGYCLAGAFAFLYLCNPIRKYWDFTVPGTCVNIGQAFLAGAALNVVTDVTILLLPIWLLWPLELPMRRKVGVALILMTGSFVCAVSIARLVVIPSGLKDPDSTWRYVPNLILCIVEMYTGIICSCLPSLKRFAKHHWPNLF
;
A
#
# COMPACT_ATOMS: atom_id res chain seq x y z
N LEU A 1 2.75 2.87 4.35
CA LEU A 1 1.89 3.62 5.31
C LEU A 1 1.67 5.08 4.89
N PHE A 2 2.72 5.89 4.81
CA PHE A 2 2.59 7.34 4.54
C PHE A 2 1.83 7.68 3.25
N THR A 3 2.16 7.00 2.14
CA THR A 3 1.45 7.16 0.85
C THR A 3 -0.04 6.84 0.98
N LYS A 4 -0.38 5.72 1.64
CA LYS A 4 -1.77 5.32 1.91
C LYS A 4 -2.51 6.36 2.73
N ALA A 5 -1.89 6.85 3.81
CA ALA A 5 -2.45 7.86 4.68
C ALA A 5 -2.72 9.18 3.92
N SER A 6 -1.78 9.64 3.08
CA SER A 6 -1.97 10.84 2.26
C SER A 6 -3.15 10.71 1.30
N ILE A 7 -3.30 9.57 0.62
CA ILE A 7 -4.42 9.31 -0.31
C ILE A 7 -5.75 9.25 0.45
N LEU A 8 -5.81 8.51 1.56
CA LEU A 8 -7.01 8.38 2.40
C LEU A 8 -7.45 9.74 2.97
N LEU A 9 -6.51 10.55 3.46
CA LEU A 9 -6.81 11.91 3.94
C LEU A 9 -7.33 12.81 2.81
N PHE A 10 -6.78 12.68 1.60
CA PHE A 10 -7.29 13.39 0.43
C PHE A 10 -8.73 12.97 0.09
N PHE A 11 -9.04 11.67 0.19
CA PHE A 11 -10.40 11.14 0.00
C PHE A 11 -11.40 11.66 1.04
N VAL A 12 -11.03 11.68 2.33
CA VAL A 12 -11.86 12.29 3.39
C VAL A 12 -12.15 13.77 3.09
N ARG A 13 -11.17 14.53 2.61
CA ARG A 13 -11.38 15.95 2.25
C ARG A 13 -12.21 16.17 0.99
N LEU A 14 -12.26 15.19 0.09
CA LEU A 14 -12.99 15.31 -1.18
C LEU A 14 -14.45 14.87 -1.05
N SER A 15 -14.74 13.90 -0.19
CA SER A 15 -16.08 13.34 -0.05
C SER A 15 -16.96 14.18 0.88
N PRO A 16 -18.15 14.62 0.42
CA PRO A 16 -19.18 15.17 1.29
C PRO A 16 -19.99 14.08 2.02
N SER A 17 -19.85 12.80 1.65
CA SER A 17 -20.63 11.71 2.26
C SER A 17 -19.99 11.17 3.53
N THR A 18 -20.80 11.02 4.59
CA THR A 18 -20.38 10.52 5.91
C THR A 18 -19.99 9.05 5.88
N THR A 19 -20.75 8.21 5.16
CA THR A 19 -20.48 6.77 5.00
C THR A 19 -19.10 6.50 4.40
N PHE A 20 -18.74 7.25 3.34
CA PHE A 20 -17.43 7.12 2.71
C PHE A 20 -16.29 7.56 3.64
N THR A 21 -16.50 8.65 4.38
CA THR A 21 -15.53 9.15 5.35
C THR A 21 -15.28 8.12 6.46
N ILE A 22 -16.33 7.48 6.99
CA ILE A 22 -16.20 6.40 7.98
C ILE A 22 -15.41 5.22 7.40
N ALA A 23 -15.78 4.74 6.20
CA ALA A 23 -15.06 3.66 5.54
C ALA A 23 -13.57 3.99 5.33
N THR A 24 -13.27 5.22 4.94
CA THR A 24 -11.89 5.70 4.74
C THR A 24 -11.09 5.70 6.05
N TYR A 25 -11.69 6.15 7.15
CA TYR A 25 -11.06 6.08 8.48
C TYR A 25 -10.84 4.65 8.96
N ILE A 26 -11.77 3.72 8.68
CA ILE A 26 -11.59 2.30 9.00
C ILE A 26 -10.35 1.75 8.28
N VAL A 27 -10.23 1.99 6.97
CA VAL A 27 -9.07 1.54 6.17
C VAL A 27 -7.77 2.16 6.68
N LEU A 28 -7.80 3.43 7.10
CA LEU A 28 -6.66 4.10 7.71
C LEU A 28 -6.25 3.44 9.03
N PHE A 29 -7.20 3.17 9.91
CA PHE A 29 -6.96 2.53 11.21
C PHE A 29 -6.42 1.11 11.04
N VAL A 30 -7.02 0.32 10.14
CA VAL A 30 -6.50 -1.00 9.75
C VAL A 30 -5.06 -0.91 9.25
N SER A 31 -4.77 0.10 8.42
CA SER A 31 -3.42 0.31 7.86
C SER A 31 -2.38 0.62 8.94
N ILE A 32 -2.74 1.45 9.90
CA ILE A 32 -1.88 1.77 11.05
C ILE A 32 -1.72 0.54 11.94
N GLY A 33 -2.81 -0.20 12.19
CA GLY A 33 -2.83 -1.38 13.05
C GLY A 33 -1.87 -2.47 12.58
N TYR A 34 -1.92 -2.86 11.30
CA TYR A 34 -1.01 -3.89 10.79
C TYR A 34 0.45 -3.40 10.73
N CYS A 35 0.70 -2.11 10.49
CA CYS A 35 2.04 -1.54 10.54
C CYS A 35 2.62 -1.56 11.97
N LEU A 36 1.83 -1.18 12.97
CA LEU A 36 2.23 -1.26 14.38
C LEU A 36 2.48 -2.71 14.80
N ALA A 37 1.57 -3.62 14.45
CA ALA A 37 1.74 -5.04 14.71
C ALA A 37 3.03 -5.59 14.09
N GLY A 38 3.34 -5.19 12.84
CA GLY A 38 4.60 -5.53 12.19
C GLY A 38 5.83 -4.97 12.90
N ALA A 39 5.78 -3.73 13.38
CA ALA A 39 6.87 -3.12 14.14
C ALA A 39 7.13 -3.84 15.47
N PHE A 40 6.07 -4.17 16.22
CA PHE A 40 6.19 -4.95 17.45
C PHE A 40 6.67 -6.38 17.17
N ALA A 41 6.17 -7.03 16.12
CA ALA A 41 6.65 -8.35 15.71
C ALA A 41 8.15 -8.34 15.38
N PHE A 42 8.66 -7.25 14.81
CA PHE A 42 10.09 -7.06 14.58
C PHE A 42 10.88 -6.86 15.87
N LEU A 43 10.35 -6.09 16.83
CA LEU A 43 10.98 -5.90 18.14
C LEU A 43 11.03 -7.20 18.95
N TYR A 44 10.01 -8.06 18.82
CA TYR A 44 9.90 -9.33 19.53
C TYR A 44 10.18 -10.55 18.64
N LEU A 45 10.95 -10.35 17.56
CA LEU A 45 11.17 -11.39 16.53
C LEU A 45 11.84 -12.65 17.10
N CYS A 46 12.72 -12.46 18.08
CA CYS A 46 13.38 -13.52 18.82
C CYS A 46 13.35 -13.25 20.32
N ASN A 47 13.21 -14.30 21.12
CA ASN A 47 13.42 -14.28 22.55
C ASN A 47 14.61 -15.19 22.90
N PRO A 48 15.77 -14.64 23.31
CA PRO A 48 16.10 -13.21 23.45
C PRO A 48 16.38 -12.51 22.11
N ILE A 49 16.18 -11.19 22.05
CA ILE A 49 16.42 -10.36 20.84
C ILE A 49 17.84 -10.55 20.28
N ARG A 50 18.82 -10.80 21.15
CA ARG A 50 20.23 -11.03 20.78
C ARG A 50 20.41 -12.19 19.80
N LYS A 51 19.52 -13.18 19.83
CA LYS A 51 19.53 -14.32 18.91
C LYS A 51 19.33 -13.93 17.45
N TYR A 52 18.76 -12.74 17.17
CA TYR A 52 18.57 -12.25 15.81
C TYR A 52 19.90 -12.04 15.06
N TRP A 53 20.93 -11.55 15.75
CA TRP A 53 22.26 -11.32 15.16
C TRP A 53 23.31 -12.31 15.63
N ASP A 54 23.08 -12.98 16.77
CA ASP A 54 23.98 -14.00 17.31
C ASP A 54 23.29 -15.37 17.32
N PHE A 55 23.55 -16.14 16.27
CA PHE A 55 22.98 -17.48 16.09
C PHE A 55 23.46 -18.50 17.14
N THR A 56 24.50 -18.19 17.92
CA THR A 56 25.03 -19.06 18.97
C THR A 56 24.19 -19.03 20.25
N VAL A 57 23.31 -18.03 20.41
CA VAL A 57 22.48 -17.87 21.60
C VAL A 57 21.26 -18.82 21.57
N PRO A 58 21.03 -19.61 22.63
CA PRO A 58 19.82 -20.44 22.74
C PRO A 58 18.57 -19.56 22.92
N GLY A 59 17.47 -19.97 22.30
CA GLY A 59 16.23 -19.20 22.28
C GLY A 59 15.32 -19.59 21.12
N THR A 60 14.15 -18.96 21.04
CA THR A 60 13.16 -19.20 19.99
C THR A 60 12.94 -17.93 19.19
N CYS A 61 12.74 -18.08 17.88
CA CYS A 61 12.39 -16.99 16.97
C CYS A 61 11.05 -17.29 16.32
N VAL A 62 10.26 -16.26 16.08
CA VAL A 62 9.02 -16.35 15.31
C VAL A 62 9.37 -16.68 13.86
N ASN A 63 8.49 -17.42 13.17
CA ASN A 63 8.67 -17.72 11.75
C ASN A 63 8.54 -16.43 10.93
N ILE A 64 9.70 -15.84 10.61
CA ILE A 64 9.85 -14.58 9.88
C ILE A 64 9.08 -14.64 8.55
N GLY A 65 9.17 -15.76 7.84
CA GLY A 65 8.49 -15.94 6.55
C GLY A 65 6.97 -15.83 6.64
N GLN A 66 6.36 -16.46 7.65
CA GLN A 66 4.91 -16.38 7.85
C GLN A 66 4.45 -14.97 8.26
N ALA A 67 5.22 -14.30 9.12
CA ALA A 67 4.92 -12.92 9.52
C ALA A 67 5.00 -11.95 8.33
N PHE A 68 6.03 -12.08 7.49
CA PHE A 68 6.17 -11.28 6.27
C PHE A 68 5.06 -11.56 5.26
N LEU A 69 4.67 -12.83 5.09
CA LEU A 69 3.58 -13.20 4.18
C LEU A 69 2.24 -12.60 4.63
N ALA A 70 1.94 -12.68 5.93
CA ALA A 70 0.74 -12.07 6.51
C ALA A 70 0.73 -10.54 6.33
N GLY A 71 1.87 -9.88 6.59
CA GLY A 71 2.01 -8.44 6.37
C GLY A 71 1.85 -8.03 4.91
N ALA A 72 2.43 -8.80 3.98
CA ALA A 72 2.29 -8.57 2.54
C ALA A 72 0.84 -8.75 2.08
N ALA A 73 0.14 -9.77 2.57
CA ALA A 73 -1.27 -10.01 2.26
C ALA A 73 -2.15 -8.84 2.71
N LEU A 74 -1.97 -8.36 3.95
CA LEU A 74 -2.69 -7.19 4.45
C LEU A 74 -2.37 -5.92 3.66
N ASN A 75 -1.12 -5.76 3.22
CA ASN A 75 -0.73 -4.64 2.37
C ASN A 75 -1.48 -4.65 1.03
N VAL A 76 -1.55 -5.81 0.36
CA VAL A 76 -2.29 -6.00 -0.90
C VAL A 76 -3.79 -5.73 -0.71
N VAL A 77 -4.39 -6.31 0.33
CA VAL A 77 -5.83 -6.12 0.61
C VAL A 77 -6.16 -4.65 0.83
N THR A 78 -5.32 -3.92 1.56
CA THR A 78 -5.52 -2.49 1.79
C THR A 78 -5.32 -1.67 0.51
N ASP A 79 -4.36 -2.03 -0.36
CA ASP A 79 -4.17 -1.36 -1.66
C ASP A 79 -5.41 -1.51 -2.56
N VAL A 80 -5.91 -2.74 -2.69
CA VAL A 80 -7.12 -3.03 -3.47
C VAL A 80 -8.32 -2.29 -2.89
N THR A 81 -8.46 -2.25 -1.57
CA THR A 81 -9.57 -1.53 -0.93
C THR A 81 -9.52 -0.04 -1.24
N ILE A 82 -8.34 0.59 -1.14
CA ILE A 82 -8.14 2.01 -1.49
C ILE A 82 -8.48 2.28 -2.96
N LEU A 83 -8.17 1.33 -3.85
CA LEU A 83 -8.50 1.42 -5.27
C LEU A 83 -10.01 1.32 -5.56
N LEU A 84 -10.73 0.50 -4.80
CA LEU A 84 -12.18 0.31 -4.96
C LEU A 84 -13.00 1.47 -4.36
N LEU A 85 -12.50 2.15 -3.32
CA LEU A 85 -13.16 3.29 -2.68
C LEU A 85 -13.71 4.33 -3.69
N PRO A 86 -12.89 4.90 -4.59
CA PRO A 86 -13.38 5.89 -5.55
C PRO A 86 -14.41 5.31 -6.52
N ILE A 87 -14.29 4.03 -6.92
CA ILE A 87 -15.30 3.41 -7.80
C ILE A 87 -16.65 3.37 -7.11
N TRP A 88 -16.68 2.96 -5.85
CA TRP A 88 -17.91 2.87 -5.07
C TRP A 88 -18.58 4.24 -4.86
N LEU A 89 -17.79 5.28 -4.61
CA LEU A 89 -18.29 6.65 -4.47
C LEU A 89 -18.88 7.21 -5.78
N LEU A 90 -18.32 6.82 -6.93
CA LEU A 90 -18.69 7.38 -8.23
C LEU A 90 -19.77 6.56 -8.96
N TRP A 91 -20.09 5.36 -8.50
CA TRP A 91 -21.11 4.49 -9.10
C TRP A 91 -22.49 5.16 -9.22
N PRO A 92 -23.03 5.85 -8.19
CA PRO A 92 -24.34 6.48 -8.30
C PRO A 92 -24.30 7.88 -8.93
N LEU A 93 -23.13 8.42 -9.29
CA LEU A 93 -22.97 9.83 -9.62
C LEU A 93 -22.62 10.05 -11.10
N GLU A 94 -23.58 10.57 -11.88
CA GLU A 94 -23.38 10.96 -13.28
C GLU A 94 -22.42 12.14 -13.39
N LEU A 95 -21.14 11.85 -13.57
CA LEU A 95 -20.10 12.86 -13.67
C LEU A 95 -19.78 13.20 -15.14
N PRO A 96 -19.54 14.48 -15.46
CA PRO A 96 -19.12 14.89 -16.80
C PRO A 96 -17.78 14.24 -17.17
N MET A 97 -17.57 13.91 -18.45
CA MET A 97 -16.40 13.16 -18.94
C MET A 97 -15.05 13.68 -18.43
N ARG A 98 -14.93 14.99 -18.27
CA ARG A 98 -13.72 15.66 -17.74
C ARG A 98 -13.33 15.19 -16.33
N ARG A 99 -14.32 14.90 -15.47
CA ARG A 99 -14.06 14.35 -14.13
C ARG A 99 -13.71 12.86 -14.20
N LYS A 100 -14.34 12.14 -15.13
CA LYS A 100 -14.12 10.70 -15.40
C LYS A 100 -12.69 10.40 -15.83
N VAL A 101 -12.10 11.22 -16.70
CA VAL A 101 -10.68 11.06 -17.13
C VAL A 101 -9.71 11.12 -15.96
N GLY A 102 -9.85 12.11 -15.06
CA GLY A 102 -8.93 12.20 -13.92
C GLY A 102 -9.09 11.07 -12.90
N VAL A 103 -10.29 10.50 -12.78
CA VAL A 103 -10.52 9.29 -11.96
C VAL A 103 -9.87 8.08 -12.64
N ALA A 104 -10.03 7.94 -13.96
CA ALA A 104 -9.42 6.87 -14.72
C ALA A 104 -7.90 6.86 -14.59
N LEU A 105 -7.24 8.04 -14.64
CA LEU A 105 -5.80 8.14 -14.43
C LEU A 105 -5.36 7.66 -13.04
N ILE A 106 -6.07 8.06 -11.98
CA ILE A 106 -5.77 7.62 -10.61
C ILE A 106 -5.99 6.10 -10.47
N LEU A 107 -7.05 5.57 -11.07
CA LEU A 107 -7.34 4.13 -11.11
C LEU A 107 -6.26 3.34 -11.84
N MET A 108 -5.80 3.84 -13.00
CA MET A 108 -4.73 3.20 -13.76
C MET A 108 -3.44 3.13 -12.94
N THR A 109 -3.02 4.24 -12.32
CA THR A 109 -1.79 4.21 -11.51
C THR A 109 -1.96 3.38 -10.24
N GLY A 110 -3.12 3.42 -9.59
CA GLY A 110 -3.39 2.56 -8.42
C GLY A 110 -3.41 1.08 -8.78
N SER A 111 -3.91 0.72 -9.97
CA SER A 111 -3.96 -0.67 -10.44
C SER A 111 -2.56 -1.22 -10.69
N PHE A 112 -1.66 -0.37 -11.20
CA PHE A 112 -0.25 -0.71 -11.35
C PHE A 112 0.42 -0.99 -10.00
N VAL A 113 0.19 -0.13 -9.00
CA VAL A 113 0.70 -0.34 -7.63
C VAL A 113 0.18 -1.67 -7.06
N CYS A 114 -1.12 -1.96 -7.21
CA CYS A 114 -1.71 -3.22 -6.77
C CYS A 114 -1.05 -4.43 -7.45
N ALA A 115 -0.79 -4.36 -8.76
CA ALA A 115 -0.12 -5.43 -9.50
C ALA A 115 1.31 -5.69 -8.98
N VAL A 116 2.06 -4.63 -8.68
CA VAL A 116 3.40 -4.72 -8.07
C VAL A 116 3.32 -5.35 -6.67
N SER A 117 2.34 -4.97 -5.85
CA SER A 117 2.10 -5.56 -4.52
C SER A 117 1.78 -7.05 -4.60
N ILE A 118 0.95 -7.47 -5.57
CA ILE A 118 0.62 -8.90 -5.82
C ILE A 118 1.87 -9.66 -6.27
N ALA A 119 2.66 -9.10 -7.21
CA ALA A 119 3.90 -9.73 -7.65
C ALA A 119 4.85 -9.98 -6.48
N ARG A 120 4.94 -9.05 -5.52
CA ARG A 120 5.73 -9.26 -4.30
C ARG A 120 5.22 -10.42 -3.46
N LEU A 121 3.91 -10.54 -3.29
CA LEU A 121 3.30 -11.63 -2.51
C LEU A 121 3.63 -13.01 -3.09
N VAL A 122 3.82 -13.12 -4.40
CA VAL A 122 4.24 -14.37 -5.08
C VAL A 122 5.75 -14.64 -4.94
N VAL A 123 6.57 -13.59 -4.85
CA VAL A 123 8.04 -13.70 -4.72
C VAL A 123 8.49 -14.03 -3.28
N ILE A 124 7.73 -13.63 -2.26
CA ILE A 124 8.08 -13.89 -0.85
C ILE A 124 8.18 -15.41 -0.53
N PRO A 125 7.18 -16.25 -0.88
CA PRO A 125 7.23 -17.69 -0.59
C PRO A 125 8.36 -18.44 -1.32
N SER A 126 8.74 -17.96 -2.50
CA SER A 126 9.81 -18.58 -3.29
C SER A 126 11.19 -18.28 -2.71
N GLY A 127 11.40 -17.10 -2.13
CA GLY A 127 12.66 -16.79 -1.43
C GLY A 127 12.86 -17.52 -0.10
N LEU A 128 11.79 -18.00 0.53
CA LEU A 128 11.83 -18.69 1.84
C LEU A 128 12.21 -20.17 1.76
N LYS A 129 12.13 -20.80 0.59
CA LYS A 129 12.41 -22.23 0.39
C LYS A 129 13.84 -22.50 -0.08
N ASP A 130 14.57 -21.48 -0.51
CA ASP A 130 15.89 -21.65 -1.11
C ASP A 130 17.03 -21.38 -0.11
N PRO A 131 18.14 -22.16 -0.19
CA PRO A 131 19.30 -21.98 0.69
C PRO A 131 20.01 -20.63 0.50
N ASP A 132 19.87 -19.99 -0.68
CA ASP A 132 20.41 -18.67 -1.00
C ASP A 132 19.37 -17.55 -0.79
N SER A 133 18.81 -17.47 0.42
CA SER A 133 17.77 -16.47 0.76
C SER A 133 18.22 -15.01 0.50
N THR A 134 19.52 -14.70 0.59
CA THR A 134 20.07 -13.36 0.32
C THR A 134 19.97 -12.97 -1.15
N TRP A 135 20.19 -13.91 -2.08
CA TRP A 135 20.14 -13.63 -3.53
C TRP A 135 18.71 -13.41 -4.01
N ARG A 136 17.77 -14.22 -3.51
CA ARG A 136 16.34 -14.11 -3.84
C ARG A 136 15.65 -12.89 -3.19
N TYR A 137 16.28 -12.24 -2.23
CA TYR A 137 15.76 -11.02 -1.59
C TYR A 137 15.92 -9.76 -2.47
N VAL A 138 16.92 -9.72 -3.36
CA VAL A 138 17.19 -8.59 -4.26
C VAL A 138 15.98 -8.22 -5.14
N PRO A 139 15.31 -9.14 -5.85
CA PRO A 139 14.13 -8.79 -6.64
C PRO A 139 12.97 -8.27 -5.78
N ASN A 140 12.84 -8.74 -4.53
CA ASN A 140 11.85 -8.22 -3.59
C ASN A 140 12.12 -6.75 -3.23
N LEU A 141 13.39 -6.41 -2.96
CA LEU A 141 13.85 -5.04 -2.73
C LEU A 141 13.54 -4.12 -3.92
N ILE A 142 13.82 -4.58 -5.16
CA ILE A 142 13.51 -3.81 -6.37
C ILE A 142 12.00 -3.55 -6.47
N LEU A 143 11.17 -4.57 -6.24
CA LEU A 143 9.71 -4.41 -6.22
C LEU A 143 9.24 -3.47 -5.10
N CYS A 144 9.89 -3.45 -3.94
CA CYS A 144 9.65 -2.47 -2.87
C CYS A 144 9.90 -1.03 -3.33
N ILE A 145 11.04 -0.81 -3.98
CA ILE A 145 11.42 0.51 -4.48
C ILE A 145 10.44 0.98 -5.56
N VAL A 146 10.09 0.11 -6.51
CA VAL A 146 9.12 0.42 -7.57
C VAL A 146 7.75 0.74 -6.99
N GLU A 147 7.24 -0.06 -6.05
CA GLU A 147 5.97 0.23 -5.35
C GLU A 147 6.02 1.58 -4.65
N MET A 148 7.13 1.92 -3.99
CA MET A 148 7.25 3.17 -3.26
C MET A 148 7.20 4.38 -4.21
N TYR A 149 7.99 4.36 -5.29
CA TYR A 149 8.00 5.46 -6.26
C TYR A 149 6.66 5.60 -6.98
N THR A 150 6.05 4.50 -7.40
CA THR A 150 4.75 4.52 -8.08
C THR A 150 3.62 4.94 -7.15
N GLY A 151 3.67 4.57 -5.87
CA GLY A 151 2.76 5.04 -4.83
C GLY A 151 2.87 6.55 -4.58
N ILE A 152 4.09 7.10 -4.59
CA ILE A 152 4.33 8.56 -4.49
C ILE A 152 3.71 9.26 -5.69
N ILE A 153 4.00 8.82 -6.92
CA ILE A 153 3.43 9.39 -8.14
C ILE A 153 1.89 9.36 -8.07
N CYS A 154 1.31 8.21 -7.71
CA CYS A 154 -0.14 8.04 -7.57
C CYS A 154 -0.74 9.02 -6.54
N SER A 155 -0.03 9.29 -5.44
CA SER A 155 -0.49 10.24 -4.41
C SER A 155 -0.45 11.70 -4.86
N CYS A 156 0.42 12.05 -5.81
CA CYS A 156 0.56 13.41 -6.33
C CYS A 156 -0.42 13.72 -7.48
N LEU A 157 -0.91 12.72 -8.21
CA LEU A 157 -1.84 12.90 -9.34
C LEU A 157 -3.13 13.69 -9.01
N PRO A 158 -3.80 13.47 -7.87
CA PRO A 158 -4.99 14.23 -7.51
C PRO A 158 -4.72 15.73 -7.33
N SER A 159 -3.54 16.08 -6.77
CA SER A 159 -3.09 17.45 -6.60
C SER A 159 -2.70 18.09 -7.94
N LEU A 160 -1.99 17.33 -8.78
CA LEU A 160 -1.59 17.78 -10.12
C LEU A 160 -2.80 18.11 -11.00
N LYS A 161 -3.89 17.34 -10.89
CA LYS A 161 -5.15 17.63 -11.59
C LYS A 161 -5.72 19.01 -11.24
N ARG A 162 -5.67 19.40 -9.96
CA ARG A 162 -6.15 20.72 -9.53
C ARG A 162 -5.25 21.83 -10.07
N PHE A 163 -3.93 21.62 -10.05
CA PHE A 163 -2.95 22.58 -10.56
C PHE A 163 -3.06 22.77 -12.08
N ALA A 164 -3.14 21.67 -12.84
CA ALA A 164 -3.30 21.69 -14.29
C ALA A 164 -4.58 22.42 -14.71
N LYS A 165 -5.69 22.22 -13.99
CA LYS A 165 -6.94 22.96 -14.25
C LYS A 165 -6.80 24.47 -14.03
N HIS A 166 -5.98 24.89 -13.06
CA HIS A 166 -5.79 26.31 -12.75
C HIS A 166 -4.92 27.02 -13.79
N HIS A 167 -3.81 26.41 -14.22
CA HIS A 167 -2.86 27.02 -15.16
C HIS A 167 -3.16 26.76 -16.64
N TRP A 168 -3.83 25.65 -16.97
CA TRP A 168 -4.22 25.30 -18.35
C TRP A 168 -5.73 25.04 -18.45
N PRO A 169 -6.58 26.08 -18.30
CA PRO A 169 -8.03 25.93 -18.39
C PRO A 169 -8.53 25.47 -19.77
N ASN A 170 -7.72 25.60 -20.83
CA ASN A 170 -8.09 25.25 -22.21
C ASN A 170 -7.71 23.82 -22.63
N LEU A 171 -7.00 23.05 -21.79
CA LEU A 171 -6.60 21.66 -22.08
C LEU A 171 -7.53 20.62 -21.42
N PHE A 172 -8.54 21.05 -20.62
CA PHE A 172 -9.47 20.18 -19.88
C PHE A 172 -10.94 20.62 -19.90
#